data_AF-A0A699QQT4-F1
#
_entry.id   AF-A0A699QQT4-F1
#
_cell.length_a   1.000
_cell.length_b   1.000
_cell.length_c   1.000
_cell.angle_alpha   90.00
_cell.angle_beta   90.00
_cell.angle_gamma   90.00
#
_symmetry.space_group_name_H-M   'P 1'
#
loop_
_entity.id
_entity.type
_entity.pdbx_description
1 polymer ?
#
loop_
_entity_poly.entity_id
_entity_poly.type
_entity_poly.pdbx_seq_one_letter_code
_entity_poly.pdbx_strand_id
1 'polypeptide(L)' 'MQPTIFSSFQNLDGVDARLADYFDVISGTSTGGLITVMLTAPNANNRPLYAAKDIVQFYLDNGPKIFPQVG' A
#
# COMPACT_ATOMS: atom_id res chain seq x y z
N MET A 1 6.06 -11.66 -3.51
CA MET A 1 5.68 -12.53 -2.38
C MET A 1 4.64 -11.75 -1.56
N GLN A 2 3.40 -12.21 -1.45
CA GLN A 2 2.38 -11.53 -0.63
C GLN A 2 2.70 -11.75 0.86
N PRO A 3 2.64 -10.73 1.73
CA PRO A 3 2.82 -10.92 3.17
C PRO A 3 1.74 -11.86 3.73
N THR A 4 2.13 -12.83 4.55
CA THR A 4 1.24 -13.92 5.02
C THR A 4 -0.01 -13.41 5.76
N ILE A 5 0.13 -12.31 6.51
CA ILE A 5 -1.00 -11.68 7.22
C ILE A 5 -2.02 -11.04 6.26
N PHE A 6 -1.57 -10.49 5.14
CA PHE A 6 -2.45 -9.88 4.14
C PHE A 6 -3.29 -10.93 3.43
N SER A 7 -2.69 -12.08 3.09
CA SER A 7 -3.44 -13.20 2.55
C SER A 7 -4.48 -13.75 3.54
N SER A 8 -4.20 -13.71 4.85
CA SER A 8 -5.18 -14.11 5.86
C SER A 8 -6.41 -13.20 5.85
N PHE A 9 -6.25 -11.87 5.79
CA PHE A 9 -7.37 -10.93 5.69
C PHE A 9 -8.19 -11.14 4.43
N GLN A 10 -7.53 -11.32 3.28
CA GLN A 10 -8.22 -11.56 2.01
C GLN A 10 -8.97 -12.90 1.97
N ASN A 11 -8.48 -13.92 2.67
CA ASN A 11 -9.19 -15.20 2.80
C ASN A 11 -10.44 -15.08 3.69
N LEU A 12 -10.45 -14.14 4.65
CA LEU A 12 -11.58 -13.93 5.55
C LEU A 12 -12.67 -13.07 4.90
N ASP A 13 -12.30 -11.91 4.34
CA ASP A 13 -13.27 -10.89 3.90
C ASP A 13 -13.24 -10.63 2.38
N GLY A 14 -12.48 -11.43 1.63
CA GLY A 14 -12.40 -11.39 0.18
C GLY A 14 -11.24 -10.54 -0.38
N VAL A 15 -11.06 -10.62 -1.71
CA VAL A 15 -9.93 -9.98 -2.41
C VAL A 15 -9.91 -8.46 -2.30
N ASP A 16 -11.04 -7.85 -1.96
CA ASP A 16 -11.20 -6.41 -1.78
C ASP A 16 -10.90 -5.89 -0.38
N ALA A 17 -10.56 -6.77 0.56
CA ALA A 17 -10.01 -6.41 1.86
C ALA A 17 -8.73 -5.55 1.69
N ARG A 18 -8.63 -4.49 2.49
CA ARG A 18 -7.48 -3.56 2.51
C ARG A 18 -6.99 -3.40 3.95
N LEU A 19 -5.73 -3.03 4.12
CA LEU A 19 -5.16 -2.80 5.45
C LEU A 19 -5.94 -1.74 6.24
N ALA A 20 -6.42 -0.67 5.57
CA ALA A 20 -7.22 0.37 6.20
C ALA A 20 -8.57 -0.12 6.80
N ASP A 21 -9.01 -1.34 6.48
CA ASP A 21 -10.24 -1.92 7.05
C ASP A 21 -10.03 -2.51 8.45
N TYR A 22 -8.78 -2.83 8.80
CA TYR A 22 -8.43 -3.56 10.03
C TYR A 22 -7.63 -2.73 11.03
N PHE A 23 -7.11 -1.58 10.60
CA PHE A 23 -6.25 -0.73 11.42
C PHE A 23 -6.88 0.65 11.58
N ASP A 24 -7.26 1.00 12.81
CA ASP A 24 -7.79 2.33 13.16
C ASP A 24 -6.76 3.44 12.95
N VAL A 25 -5.48 3.11 13.11
CA VAL A 25 -4.36 4.05 12.96
C VAL A 25 -3.27 3.41 12.11
N ILE A 26 -2.84 4.14 11.08
CA ILE A 26 -1.69 3.79 10.24
C ILE A 26 -0.74 4.98 10.26
N SER A 27 0.53 4.72 10.57
CA SER A 27 1.57 5.75 10.60
C SER A 27 2.83 5.28 9.88
N GLY A 28 3.60 6.25 9.38
CA GLY A 28 4.82 5.99 8.64
C GLY A 28 5.66 7.25 8.48
N THR A 29 6.97 7.10 8.48
CA THR A 29 7.94 8.21 8.29
C THR A 29 8.81 7.94 7.07
N SER A 30 9.21 8.99 6.35
CA SER A 30 9.98 8.87 5.09
C SER A 30 9.22 8.03 4.04
N THR A 31 9.85 7.04 3.41
CA THR A 31 9.21 6.06 2.51
C THR A 31 7.97 5.42 3.15
N GLY A 32 8.00 5.20 4.47
CA GLY A 32 6.85 4.69 5.22
C GLY A 32 5.66 5.64 5.19
N GLY A 33 5.89 6.96 5.21
CA GLY A 33 4.82 7.96 5.14
C GLY A 33 4.14 8.00 3.77
N LEU A 34 4.94 7.86 2.69
CA LEU A 34 4.39 7.69 1.34
C LEU A 34 3.53 6.42 1.25
N ILE A 35 4.02 5.31 1.80
CA ILE A 35 3.28 4.05 1.87
C ILE A 35 1.97 4.22 2.66
N THR A 36 2.00 4.92 3.80
CA THR A 36 0.79 5.22 4.58
C THR A 36 -0.25 5.94 3.73
N VAL A 37 0.15 6.98 3.00
CA VAL A 37 -0.78 7.71 2.11
C VAL A 37 -1.32 6.80 1.02
N MET A 38 -0.49 5.99 0.37
CA MET A 38 -0.96 5.06 -0.68
C MET A 38 -1.99 4.05 -0.15
N LEU A 39 -1.86 3.60 1.10
CA LEU A 39 -2.75 2.65 1.75
C LEU A 39 -4.01 3.26 2.38
N THR A 40 -4.09 4.58 2.49
CA THR A 40 -5.19 5.27 3.21
C THR A 40 -5.92 6.32 2.37
N ALA A 41 -5.28 6.87 1.34
CA ALA A 41 -5.89 7.86 0.47
C ALA A 41 -7.09 7.25 -0.28
N PRO A 42 -8.28 7.87 -0.18
CA PRO A 42 -9.48 7.32 -0.80
C PRO A 42 -9.49 7.54 -2.32
N ASN A 43 -10.02 6.56 -3.04
CA ASN A 43 -10.43 6.67 -4.45
C ASN A 43 -11.89 7.18 -4.56
N ALA A 44 -12.43 7.23 -5.78
CA ALA A 44 -13.79 7.68 -6.04
C ALA A 44 -14.89 6.88 -5.31
N ASN A 45 -14.59 5.64 -4.90
CA ASN A 45 -15.50 4.77 -4.15
C ASN A 45 -15.21 4.80 -2.64
N ASN A 46 -14.45 5.78 -2.14
CA ASN A 46 -14.04 5.91 -0.74
C ASN A 46 -13.28 4.68 -0.19
N ARG A 47 -12.53 3.99 -1.07
CA ARG A 47 -11.64 2.87 -0.72
C ARG A 47 -10.18 3.28 -0.92
N PRO A 48 -9.21 2.68 -0.22
CA PRO A 48 -7.79 2.91 -0.48
C PRO A 48 -7.45 2.80 -1.97
N LEU A 49 -6.70 3.79 -2.47
CA LEU A 49 -6.31 3.86 -3.88
C LEU A 49 -5.39 2.70 -4.30
N TYR A 50 -4.54 2.23 -3.39
CA TYR A 50 -3.62 1.12 -3.63
C TYR A 50 -3.88 -0.05 -2.68
N ALA A 51 -3.75 -1.28 -3.17
CA ALA A 51 -3.59 -2.45 -2.32
C ALA A 51 -2.12 -2.60 -1.91
N ALA A 52 -1.87 -3.33 -0.82
CA ALA A 52 -0.51 -3.54 -0.30
C ALA A 52 0.44 -4.16 -1.36
N LYS A 53 -0.09 -5.05 -2.20
CA LYS A 53 0.67 -5.68 -3.30
C LYS A 53 1.15 -4.69 -4.37
N ASP A 54 0.44 -3.59 -4.56
CA ASP A 54 0.69 -2.62 -5.65
C ASP A 54 1.84 -1.67 -5.30
N ILE A 55 2.16 -1.50 -4.02
CA ILE A 55 3.22 -0.61 -3.52
C ILE A 55 4.58 -1.02 -4.05
N VAL A 56 4.86 -2.33 -4.06
CA VAL A 56 6.14 -2.86 -4.55
C VAL A 56 6.30 -2.49 -6.02
N GLN A 57 5.26 -2.73 -6.83
CA GLN A 57 5.29 -2.39 -8.24
C GLN A 57 5.44 -0.88 -8.46
N PHE A 58 4.75 -0.06 -7.67
CA PHE A 58 4.90 1.39 -7.72
C PHE A 58 6.35 1.85 -7.53
N TYR A 59 7.07 1.30 -6.55
CA TYR A 59 8.48 1.67 -6.34
C TYR A 59 9.43 1.07 -7.38
N LEU A 60 9.11 -0.09 -7.97
CA LEU A 60 9.89 -0.59 -9.10
C LEU A 60 9.75 0.34 -10.32
N ASP A 61 8.53 0.81 -10.60
CA ASP A 61 8.25 1.63 -11.79
C ASP A 61 8.70 3.10 -11.61
N ASN A 62 8.57 3.64 -10.39
CA ASN A 62 8.80 5.06 -10.11
C ASN A 62 10.07 5.32 -9.29
N GLY A 63 10.64 4.30 -8.66
CA GLY A 63 11.84 4.42 -7.82
C GLY A 63 12.99 5.14 -8.51
N PRO A 64 13.38 4.79 -9.75
CA PRO A 64 14.44 5.50 -10.47
C PRO A 64 14.13 6.97 -10.78
N LYS A 65 12.85 7.36 -10.82
CA LYS A 65 12.42 8.76 -11.04
C LYS A 65 12.38 9.55 -9.73
N ILE A 66 11.94 8.90 -8.66
CA ILE A 66 11.87 9.49 -7.31
C ILE A 66 13.28 9.63 -6.72
N PHE A 67 14.12 8.63 -6.95
CA PHE A 67 15.51 8.55 -6.49
C PHE A 67 16.42 8.31 -7.71
N PRO A 68 16.69 9.34 -8.52
CA PRO A 68 17.64 9.23 -9.62
C PRO A 68 18.98 8.76 -9.08
N GLN A 69 19.50 7.64 -9.59
CA GLN A 69 20.87 7.25 -9.32
C GLN A 69 21.76 8.17 -10.15
N VAL A 70 22.33 9.18 -9.50
CA VAL A 70 23.34 10.03 -10.12
C VAL A 70 24.60 9.18 -10.26
N GLY A 71 24.86 8.73 -11.48
CA GLY A 71 26.11 8.10 -11.91
C GLY A 71 26.82 9.01 -12.88
#